data_AF-A6IGI3-F1
#
_entry.id   AF-A6IGI3-F1
#
_cell.length_a   1.000
_cell.length_b   1.000
_cell.length_c   1.000
_cell.angle_alpha   90.00
_cell.angle_beta   90.00
_cell.angle_gamma   90.00
#
_symmetry.space_group_name_H-M   'P 1'
#
loop_
_entity.id
_entity.type
_entity.pdbx_description
1 polymer ?
#
loop_
_entity_poly.entity_id
_entity_poly.type
_entity_poly.pdbx_seq_one_letter_code
_entity_poly.pdbx_strand_id
1 'polypeptide(L)'
;MKASLPLSVVWRAQSNSIRLRGVLKLWLCELWLLLMSSGLNAKLPLEEDVDFINEYVNLHNELRGTVFPPGVNLRFMTWDVALSRTARAWGKKCVFERNTHLDKVHESHPVFTDIGENMWVGPEKDFTATNAIRSWHEERKSYNYVNDTCIEDEDCSHYIQLVWDHSYKVGCAVTPCAKVGAITYAALFICNYAPGGTLTRRPYQAGQFCSRCTNEEKCIDFLCGNADRDEAAYYQFWYPPWETPRPLVCNRLCFFVLFMRLASLGLCVIIVMIIQNRFPVVLTESPMIMSVEEGVNTEDEIVVEEGEEEIQEEEDEQ
;
A
#
# COMPACT_ATOMS: atom_id res chain seq x y z
N MET A 1 -57.69 -15.07 68.67
CA MET A 1 -56.76 -14.19 69.40
C MET A 1 -55.35 -14.73 69.28
N LYS A 2 -54.42 -13.83 68.95
CA LYS A 2 -52.93 -13.89 69.02
C LYS A 2 -52.15 -14.66 67.95
N ALA A 3 -51.42 -13.84 67.19
CA ALA A 3 -50.35 -14.06 66.22
C ALA A 3 -49.01 -14.53 66.83
N SER A 4 -48.11 -15.08 66.00
CA SER A 4 -46.80 -14.48 65.66
C SER A 4 -45.88 -15.38 64.80
N LEU A 5 -45.37 -14.82 63.68
CA LEU A 5 -44.12 -15.15 62.94
C LEU A 5 -42.87 -14.57 63.68
N PRO A 6 -41.59 -14.66 63.20
CA PRO A 6 -40.96 -15.46 62.11
C PRO A 6 -39.66 -16.20 62.51
N LEU A 7 -39.16 -17.09 61.61
CA LEU A 7 -37.81 -17.68 61.66
C LEU A 7 -36.73 -16.71 61.17
N SER A 8 -35.59 -16.73 61.85
CA SER A 8 -34.36 -15.97 61.61
C SER A 8 -33.68 -16.26 60.26
N VAL A 9 -33.24 -15.17 59.63
CA VAL A 9 -32.41 -15.10 58.42
C VAL A 9 -30.99 -15.61 58.73
N VAL A 10 -30.60 -16.74 58.14
CA VAL A 10 -29.20 -17.18 58.05
C VAL A 10 -28.64 -16.71 56.71
N TRP A 11 -27.64 -15.85 56.78
CA TRP A 11 -26.86 -15.39 55.64
C TRP A 11 -26.15 -16.56 54.96
N ARG A 12 -26.38 -16.74 53.66
CA ARG A 12 -25.54 -17.58 52.79
C ARG A 12 -25.01 -16.73 51.64
N ALA A 13 -23.90 -16.04 51.90
CA ALA A 13 -23.03 -15.54 50.85
C ALA A 13 -22.25 -16.74 50.29
N GLN A 14 -22.67 -17.26 49.15
CA GLN A 14 -21.83 -18.19 48.42
C GLN A 14 -22.06 -18.11 46.92
N SER A 15 -20.91 -17.98 46.22
CA SER A 15 -20.70 -18.37 44.83
C SER A 15 -21.22 -17.40 43.75
N ASN A 16 -20.41 -16.39 43.42
CA ASN A 16 -20.37 -15.84 42.06
C ASN A 16 -18.94 -15.62 41.50
N SER A 17 -17.87 -16.12 42.16
CA SER A 17 -16.49 -15.91 41.67
C SER A 17 -15.99 -16.98 40.67
N ILE A 18 -16.78 -18.01 40.35
CA ILE A 18 -16.31 -19.17 39.57
C ILE A 18 -16.66 -19.05 38.06
N ARG A 19 -17.61 -18.19 37.65
CA ARG A 19 -17.94 -18.03 36.21
C ARG A 19 -17.01 -17.10 35.43
N LEU A 20 -16.32 -16.15 36.08
CA LEU A 20 -15.52 -15.15 35.36
C LEU A 20 -14.13 -15.66 34.94
N ARG A 21 -13.59 -16.67 35.64
CA ARG A 21 -12.24 -17.22 35.38
C ARG A 21 -12.21 -18.18 34.18
N GLY A 22 -13.34 -18.80 33.83
CA GLY A 22 -13.46 -19.73 32.70
C GLY A 22 -13.56 -19.01 31.34
N VAL A 23 -14.32 -17.93 31.27
CA VAL A 23 -14.54 -17.17 30.03
C VAL A 23 -13.27 -16.42 29.60
N LEU A 24 -12.50 -15.90 30.55
CA LEU A 24 -11.24 -15.18 30.27
C LEU A 24 -10.13 -16.10 29.73
N LYS A 25 -10.10 -17.37 30.16
CA LYS A 25 -9.11 -18.37 29.68
C LYS A 25 -9.41 -18.87 28.27
N LEU A 26 -10.68 -19.02 27.92
CA LEU A 26 -11.11 -19.40 26.55
C LEU A 26 -10.78 -18.31 25.54
N TRP A 27 -10.97 -17.03 25.91
CA TRP A 27 -10.65 -15.90 25.04
C TRP A 27 -9.14 -15.76 24.78
N LEU A 28 -8.30 -16.06 25.77
CA LEU A 28 -6.84 -16.05 25.63
C LEU A 28 -6.31 -17.21 24.77
N CYS A 29 -6.95 -18.40 24.82
CA CYS A 29 -6.59 -19.52 23.96
C CYS A 29 -7.03 -19.32 22.50
N GLU A 30 -8.20 -18.73 22.26
CA GLU A 30 -8.66 -18.33 20.92
C GLU A 30 -7.75 -17.24 20.33
N LEU A 31 -7.34 -16.25 21.14
CA LEU A 31 -6.37 -15.23 20.71
C LEU A 31 -5.00 -15.84 20.39
N TRP A 32 -4.54 -16.83 21.16
CA TRP A 32 -3.31 -17.59 20.88
C TRP A 32 -3.42 -18.48 19.63
N LEU A 33 -4.58 -19.11 19.38
CA LEU A 33 -4.82 -19.91 18.18
C LEU A 33 -4.95 -19.03 16.92
N LEU A 34 -5.50 -17.82 17.03
CA LEU A 34 -5.50 -16.80 15.97
C LEU A 34 -4.09 -16.21 15.73
N LEU A 35 -3.23 -16.16 16.75
CA LEU A 35 -1.82 -15.74 16.61
C LEU A 35 -0.94 -16.85 16.01
N MET A 36 -1.25 -18.13 16.25
CA MET A 36 -0.48 -19.29 15.76
C MET A 36 -0.91 -19.80 14.38
N SER A 37 -2.06 -19.36 13.84
CA SER A 37 -2.48 -19.63 12.45
C SER A 37 -1.82 -18.70 11.42
N SER A 38 -0.98 -17.76 11.86
CA SER A 38 -0.08 -16.99 11.00
C SER A 38 1.20 -17.78 10.68
N GLY A 39 1.06 -19.04 10.28
CA GLY A 39 2.15 -19.90 9.84
C GLY A 39 2.30 -19.83 8.32
N LEU A 40 3.38 -19.16 7.87
CA LEU A 40 3.97 -19.16 6.52
C LEU A 40 2.99 -19.41 5.36
N ASN A 41 2.23 -18.37 4.99
CA ASN A 41 1.97 -18.17 3.57
C ASN A 41 3.17 -17.35 3.07
N ALA A 42 3.90 -17.83 2.07
CA ALA A 42 5.07 -17.13 1.53
C ALA A 42 4.61 -15.76 1.00
N LYS A 43 4.67 -14.75 1.87
CA LYS A 43 4.25 -13.40 1.54
C LYS A 43 5.36 -12.82 0.70
N LEU A 44 5.05 -12.41 -0.52
CA LEU A 44 5.95 -11.64 -1.37
C LEU A 44 6.60 -10.50 -0.54
N PRO A 45 7.88 -10.20 -0.79
CA PRO A 45 8.61 -9.21 0.00
C PRO A 45 7.96 -7.83 -0.09
N LEU A 46 8.00 -7.11 1.03
CA LEU A 46 7.63 -5.71 1.07
C LEU A 46 8.75 -4.88 0.42
N GLU A 47 8.40 -3.79 -0.26
CA GLU A 47 9.35 -2.91 -0.94
C GLU A 47 10.34 -2.18 -0.01
N GLU A 48 10.09 -2.18 1.29
CA GLU A 48 10.95 -1.58 2.32
C GLU A 48 11.87 -2.62 3.02
N ASP A 49 11.83 -3.89 2.59
CA ASP A 49 12.67 -4.95 3.15
C ASP A 49 14.12 -4.83 2.67
N VAL A 50 15.04 -4.67 3.61
CA VAL A 50 16.46 -4.37 3.35
C VAL A 50 17.18 -5.51 2.63
N ASP A 51 16.84 -6.76 2.92
CA ASP A 51 17.50 -7.91 2.30
C ASP A 51 17.17 -7.98 0.81
N PHE A 52 15.91 -7.70 0.46
CA PHE A 52 15.44 -7.65 -0.93
C PHE A 52 15.97 -6.41 -1.67
N ILE A 53 16.01 -5.25 -1.02
CA ILE A 53 16.61 -4.04 -1.59
C ILE A 53 18.06 -4.32 -2.03
N ASN A 54 18.84 -4.97 -1.16
CA ASN A 54 20.21 -5.33 -1.46
C ASN A 54 20.30 -6.33 -2.61
N GLU A 55 19.44 -7.36 -2.65
CA GLU A 55 19.38 -8.31 -3.77
C GLU A 55 19.17 -7.56 -5.10
N TYR A 56 18.22 -6.63 -5.14
CA TYR A 56 17.84 -5.94 -6.37
C TYR A 56 19.00 -5.07 -6.85
N VAL A 57 19.53 -4.20 -6.00
CA VAL A 57 20.59 -3.27 -6.37
C VAL A 57 21.88 -4.01 -6.74
N ASN A 58 22.27 -5.01 -5.95
CA ASN A 58 23.50 -5.76 -6.21
C ASN A 58 23.44 -6.50 -7.55
N LEU A 59 22.31 -7.15 -7.86
CA LEU A 59 22.16 -7.84 -9.14
C LEU A 59 22.14 -6.86 -10.33
N HIS A 60 21.50 -5.70 -10.20
CA HIS A 60 21.57 -4.67 -11.24
C HIS A 60 23.02 -4.24 -11.49
N ASN A 61 23.78 -3.95 -10.43
CA ASN A 61 25.18 -3.54 -10.56
C ASN A 61 26.09 -4.65 -11.09
N GLU A 62 25.90 -5.90 -10.68
CA GLU A 62 26.62 -7.07 -11.23
C GLU A 62 26.45 -7.16 -12.75
N LEU A 63 25.19 -7.10 -13.21
CA LEU A 63 24.86 -7.22 -14.63
C LEU A 63 25.35 -6.01 -15.44
N ARG A 64 25.25 -4.80 -14.87
CA ARG A 64 25.80 -3.58 -15.49
C ARG A 64 27.33 -3.63 -15.59
N GLY A 65 28.02 -4.09 -14.55
CA GLY A 65 29.48 -4.18 -14.53
C GLY A 65 30.05 -5.25 -15.47
N THR A 66 29.22 -6.19 -15.95
CA THR A 66 29.64 -7.35 -16.76
C THR A 66 29.11 -7.34 -18.20
N VAL A 67 28.62 -6.20 -18.67
CA VAL A 67 28.12 -6.07 -20.05
C VAL A 67 29.21 -6.31 -21.10
N PHE A 68 28.79 -6.78 -22.28
CA PHE A 68 29.64 -6.90 -23.45
C PHE A 68 29.00 -6.19 -24.66
N PRO A 69 29.72 -5.29 -25.35
CA PRO A 69 31.07 -4.81 -25.03
C PRO A 69 31.14 -4.06 -23.68
N PRO A 70 32.32 -3.94 -23.02
CA PRO A 70 32.39 -3.27 -21.72
C PRO A 70 32.03 -1.77 -21.84
N GLY A 71 31.33 -1.23 -20.85
CA GLY A 71 30.83 0.15 -20.84
C GLY A 71 31.77 1.14 -20.16
N VAL A 72 32.11 2.26 -20.81
CA VAL A 72 33.05 3.26 -20.28
C VAL A 72 32.44 4.23 -19.27
N ASN A 73 31.11 4.39 -19.27
CA ASN A 73 30.38 5.46 -18.60
C ASN A 73 29.13 4.95 -17.83
N LEU A 74 29.05 3.66 -17.55
CA LEU A 74 27.95 3.09 -16.78
C LEU A 74 27.99 3.56 -15.33
N ARG A 75 26.91 4.19 -14.86
CA ARG A 75 26.81 4.66 -13.48
C ARG A 75 26.47 3.53 -12.51
N PHE A 76 27.08 3.60 -11.32
CA PHE A 76 26.70 2.76 -10.19
C PHE A 76 25.26 3.07 -9.79
N MET A 77 24.46 2.04 -9.56
CA MET A 77 23.04 2.16 -9.27
C MET A 77 22.79 2.03 -7.77
N THR A 78 21.89 2.86 -7.23
CA THR A 78 21.49 2.84 -5.82
C THR A 78 19.98 2.84 -5.67
N TRP A 79 19.50 2.42 -4.50
CA TRP A 79 18.07 2.36 -4.21
C TRP A 79 17.45 3.74 -4.09
N ASP A 80 16.21 3.88 -4.59
CA ASP A 80 15.36 5.03 -4.38
C ASP A 80 13.96 4.61 -3.93
N VAL A 81 13.60 5.03 -2.71
CA VAL A 81 12.33 4.67 -2.05
C VAL A 81 11.12 5.30 -2.76
N ALA A 82 11.28 6.46 -3.41
CA ALA A 82 10.17 7.04 -4.17
C ALA A 82 9.88 6.21 -5.43
N LEU A 83 10.92 5.73 -6.13
CA LEU A 83 10.72 4.83 -7.27
C LEU A 83 10.02 3.53 -6.84
N SER A 84 10.39 2.92 -5.72
CA SER A 84 9.76 1.68 -5.25
C SER A 84 8.30 1.85 -4.86
N ARG A 85 7.96 3.00 -4.27
CA ARG A 85 6.58 3.38 -3.96
C ARG A 85 5.73 3.61 -5.22
N THR A 86 6.29 4.18 -6.30
CA THR A 86 5.63 4.22 -7.61
C THR A 86 5.38 2.83 -8.16
N ALA A 87 6.41 1.98 -8.17
CA ALA A 87 6.31 0.60 -8.66
C ALA A 87 5.20 -0.16 -7.92
N ARG A 88 5.13 -0.04 -6.58
CA ARG A 88 4.07 -0.62 -5.77
C ARG A 88 2.69 -0.03 -6.11
N ALA A 89 2.59 1.29 -6.18
CA ALA A 89 1.32 1.97 -6.45
C ALA A 89 0.74 1.55 -7.81
N TRP A 90 1.58 1.39 -8.83
CA TRP A 90 1.17 0.89 -10.13
C TRP A 90 0.84 -0.61 -10.08
N GLY A 91 1.66 -1.41 -9.40
CA GLY A 91 1.45 -2.85 -9.23
C GLY A 91 0.10 -3.21 -8.60
N LYS A 92 -0.43 -2.38 -7.68
CA LYS A 92 -1.78 -2.54 -7.08
C LYS A 92 -2.92 -2.56 -8.11
N LYS A 93 -2.71 -2.02 -9.31
CA LYS A 93 -3.70 -2.06 -10.39
C LYS A 93 -3.78 -3.43 -11.06
N CYS A 94 -2.78 -4.30 -10.89
CA CYS A 94 -2.72 -5.64 -11.48
C CYS A 94 -2.91 -5.66 -13.00
N VAL A 95 -2.29 -4.69 -13.69
CA VAL A 95 -2.26 -4.59 -15.16
C VAL A 95 -0.82 -4.73 -15.65
N PHE A 96 -0.64 -5.39 -16.80
CA PHE A 96 0.67 -5.52 -17.46
C PHE A 96 0.79 -4.46 -18.57
N GLU A 97 0.77 -3.20 -18.15
CA GLU A 97 0.82 -2.03 -19.03
C GLU A 97 1.77 -0.99 -18.41
N ARG A 98 2.49 -0.24 -19.24
CA ARG A 98 3.39 0.83 -18.78
C ARG A 98 2.63 1.87 -17.97
N ASN A 99 3.22 2.32 -16.87
CA ASN A 99 2.65 3.39 -16.06
C ASN A 99 2.55 4.72 -16.84
N THR A 100 1.32 5.23 -16.96
CA THR A 100 0.99 6.44 -17.76
C THR A 100 1.38 7.76 -17.08
N HIS A 101 1.98 7.69 -15.89
CA HIS A 101 2.41 8.85 -15.10
C HIS A 101 3.93 9.03 -15.07
N LEU A 102 4.70 8.15 -15.72
CA LEU A 102 6.17 8.13 -15.62
C LEU A 102 6.85 9.37 -16.21
N ASP A 103 6.24 9.94 -17.24
CA ASP A 103 6.79 11.10 -17.98
C ASP A 103 6.22 12.43 -17.44
N LYS A 104 5.40 12.38 -16.38
CA LYS A 104 4.72 13.55 -15.81
C LYS A 104 5.44 14.06 -14.57
N VAL A 105 5.66 15.37 -14.56
CA VAL A 105 6.33 16.08 -13.47
C VAL A 105 5.58 15.88 -12.16
N HIS A 106 6.31 15.48 -11.11
CA HIS A 106 5.78 15.25 -9.75
C HIS A 106 4.69 14.19 -9.62
N GLU A 107 4.47 13.34 -10.62
CA GLU A 107 3.49 12.26 -10.53
C GLU A 107 4.11 10.91 -10.15
N SER A 108 5.34 10.63 -10.61
CA SER A 108 6.01 9.33 -10.35
C SER A 108 7.27 9.44 -9.49
N HIS A 109 7.77 10.66 -9.26
CA HIS A 109 8.91 10.93 -8.38
C HIS A 109 8.92 12.43 -7.97
N PRO A 110 9.42 12.82 -6.78
CA PRO A 110 9.43 14.23 -6.37
C PRO A 110 10.46 15.10 -7.13
N VAL A 111 11.59 14.52 -7.54
CA VAL A 111 12.72 15.21 -8.20
C VAL A 111 12.82 14.87 -9.69
N PHE A 112 13.02 13.59 -10.03
CA PHE A 112 13.11 13.12 -11.40
C PHE A 112 11.79 13.24 -12.19
N THR A 113 11.95 13.49 -13.48
CA THR A 113 10.95 13.31 -14.54
C THR A 113 11.50 12.25 -15.51
N ASP A 114 10.68 11.72 -16.42
CA ASP A 114 11.05 10.70 -17.40
C ASP A 114 11.55 9.42 -16.75
N ILE A 115 10.66 8.76 -16.00
CA ILE A 115 10.98 7.54 -15.26
C ILE A 115 10.95 6.33 -16.21
N GLY A 116 12.00 5.50 -16.13
CA GLY A 116 12.06 4.22 -16.82
C GLY A 116 11.26 3.15 -16.09
N GLU A 117 10.85 2.09 -16.78
CA GLU A 117 10.10 1.00 -16.17
C GLU A 117 10.39 -0.33 -16.85
N ASN A 118 10.72 -1.34 -16.05
CA ASN A 118 10.68 -2.73 -16.47
C ASN A 118 9.60 -3.46 -15.68
N MET A 119 8.87 -4.34 -16.35
CA MET A 119 7.83 -5.17 -15.73
C MET A 119 8.10 -6.64 -16.01
N TRP A 120 7.81 -7.48 -15.01
CA TRP A 120 7.81 -8.92 -15.14
C TRP A 120 6.50 -9.44 -14.57
N VAL A 121 5.93 -10.43 -15.25
CA VAL A 121 4.71 -11.10 -14.80
C VAL A 121 4.87 -12.61 -14.96
N GLY A 122 4.47 -13.34 -13.94
CA GLY A 122 4.49 -14.80 -13.94
C GLY A 122 3.69 -15.36 -12.77
N PRO A 123 3.54 -16.69 -12.65
CA PRO A 123 2.93 -17.30 -11.48
C PRO A 123 3.69 -16.91 -10.21
N GLU A 124 2.98 -16.57 -9.14
CA GLU A 124 3.57 -16.09 -7.87
C GLU A 124 4.60 -17.07 -7.30
N LYS A 125 4.33 -18.37 -7.42
CA LYS A 125 5.21 -19.45 -6.98
C LYS A 125 6.56 -19.52 -7.72
N ASP A 126 6.64 -18.96 -8.93
CA ASP A 126 7.82 -19.01 -9.78
C ASP A 126 8.65 -17.71 -9.66
N PHE A 127 8.13 -16.71 -8.94
CA PHE A 127 8.79 -15.42 -8.77
C PHE A 127 9.98 -15.51 -7.82
N THR A 128 11.12 -15.07 -8.33
CA THR A 128 12.22 -14.52 -7.53
C THR A 128 12.70 -13.26 -8.24
N ALA A 129 13.18 -12.27 -7.49
CA ALA A 129 13.70 -11.05 -8.12
C ALA A 129 14.91 -11.36 -9.00
N THR A 130 15.78 -12.28 -8.56
CA THR A 130 16.86 -12.80 -9.38
C THR A 130 16.37 -13.35 -10.73
N ASN A 131 15.33 -14.18 -10.76
CA ASN A 131 14.80 -14.73 -12.02
C ASN A 131 14.24 -13.62 -12.91
N ALA A 132 13.47 -12.69 -12.35
CA ALA A 132 12.87 -11.59 -13.10
C ALA A 132 13.95 -10.67 -13.71
N ILE A 133 14.91 -10.20 -12.91
CA ILE A 133 15.98 -9.30 -13.37
C ILE A 133 16.89 -10.00 -14.38
N ARG A 134 17.24 -11.28 -14.16
CA ARG A 134 18.03 -12.04 -15.13
C ARG A 134 17.26 -12.29 -16.43
N SER A 135 15.93 -12.44 -16.37
CA SER A 135 15.11 -12.58 -17.58
C SER A 135 15.17 -11.32 -18.46
N TRP A 136 15.08 -10.13 -17.86
CA TRP A 136 15.27 -8.86 -18.57
C TRP A 136 16.68 -8.75 -19.16
N HIS A 137 17.70 -9.17 -18.42
CA HIS A 137 19.08 -9.14 -18.91
C HIS A 137 19.33 -10.11 -20.07
N GLU A 138 18.63 -11.25 -20.12
CA GLU A 138 18.82 -12.25 -21.17
C GLU A 138 18.34 -11.80 -22.55
N GLU A 139 17.51 -10.74 -22.63
CA GLU A 139 17.18 -10.07 -23.90
C GLU A 139 18.41 -9.46 -24.60
N ARG A 140 19.57 -9.39 -23.93
CA ARG A 140 20.86 -9.10 -24.58
C ARG A 140 21.15 -10.01 -25.78
N LYS A 141 20.61 -11.23 -25.80
CA LYS A 141 20.75 -12.17 -26.92
C LYS A 141 20.06 -11.67 -28.18
N SER A 142 19.04 -10.83 -27.99
CA SER A 142 18.20 -10.24 -29.02
C SER A 142 18.68 -8.84 -29.42
N TYR A 143 19.60 -8.24 -28.67
CA TYR A 143 20.12 -6.90 -28.94
C TYR A 143 21.49 -6.94 -29.64
N ASN A 144 21.58 -6.28 -30.79
CA ASN A 144 22.85 -6.04 -31.49
C ASN A 144 23.38 -4.64 -31.16
N TYR A 145 24.38 -4.58 -30.27
CA TYR A 145 25.02 -3.33 -29.86
C TYR A 145 25.66 -2.54 -31.02
N VAL A 146 26.27 -3.23 -31.99
CA VAL A 146 26.97 -2.57 -33.10
C VAL A 146 25.99 -1.80 -33.98
N ASN A 147 24.84 -2.41 -34.27
CA ASN A 147 23.83 -1.80 -35.13
C ASN A 147 22.80 -0.97 -34.36
N ASP A 148 22.77 -1.09 -33.03
CA ASP A 148 21.74 -0.48 -32.17
C ASP A 148 20.33 -0.95 -32.56
N THR A 149 20.19 -2.24 -32.82
CA THR A 149 18.95 -2.87 -33.30
C THR A 149 18.62 -4.10 -32.49
N CYS A 150 17.34 -4.40 -32.34
CA CYS A 150 16.85 -5.65 -31.79
C CYS A 150 16.44 -6.59 -32.91
N ILE A 151 16.49 -7.89 -32.64
CA ILE A 151 15.96 -8.90 -33.56
C ILE A 151 14.50 -8.56 -33.88
N GLU A 152 14.13 -8.68 -35.14
CA GLU A 152 12.76 -8.43 -35.60
C GLU A 152 11.77 -9.30 -34.81
N ASP A 153 10.64 -8.71 -34.42
CA ASP A 153 9.60 -9.33 -33.58
C ASP A 153 10.02 -9.73 -32.14
N GLU A 154 11.21 -9.36 -31.68
CA GLU A 154 11.64 -9.53 -30.28
C GLU A 154 11.72 -8.19 -29.53
N ASP A 155 11.50 -8.24 -28.22
CA ASP A 155 11.70 -7.09 -27.32
C ASP A 155 13.03 -7.23 -26.56
N CYS A 156 13.72 -6.10 -26.47
CA CYS A 156 15.03 -5.92 -25.86
C CYS A 156 15.05 -4.71 -24.92
N SER A 157 13.91 -4.04 -24.78
CA SER A 157 13.79 -2.78 -24.07
C SER A 157 14.12 -2.94 -22.58
N HIS A 158 13.82 -4.10 -21.98
CA HIS A 158 14.15 -4.35 -20.59
C HIS A 158 15.67 -4.47 -20.40
N TYR A 159 16.37 -5.17 -21.29
CA TYR A 159 17.84 -5.20 -21.28
C TYR A 159 18.42 -3.80 -21.44
N ILE A 160 17.98 -3.04 -22.45
CA ILE A 160 18.50 -1.69 -22.74
C ILE A 160 18.31 -0.76 -21.53
N GLN A 161 17.13 -0.79 -20.89
CA GLN A 161 16.87 -0.01 -19.68
C GLN A 161 17.75 -0.45 -18.49
N LEU A 162 17.92 -1.76 -18.27
CA LEU A 162 18.75 -2.31 -17.19
C LEU A 162 20.19 -1.82 -17.28
N VAL A 163 20.74 -1.74 -18.50
CA VAL A 163 22.12 -1.31 -18.77
C VAL A 163 22.24 0.14 -19.23
N TRP A 164 21.20 0.96 -19.02
CA TRP A 164 21.22 2.36 -19.41
C TRP A 164 22.23 3.15 -18.57
N ASP A 165 23.20 3.80 -19.22
CA ASP A 165 24.33 4.48 -18.59
C ASP A 165 23.91 5.61 -17.65
N HIS A 166 22.87 6.35 -18.01
CA HIS A 166 22.41 7.50 -17.25
C HIS A 166 21.54 7.11 -16.05
N SER A 167 20.93 5.91 -16.03
CA SER A 167 20.08 5.45 -14.93
C SER A 167 20.94 5.03 -13.75
N TYR A 168 20.78 5.72 -12.61
CA TYR A 168 21.58 5.49 -11.39
C TYR A 168 20.73 5.32 -10.12
N LYS A 169 19.42 5.56 -10.20
CA LYS A 169 18.48 5.19 -9.15
C LYS A 169 17.54 4.11 -9.65
N VAL A 170 17.24 3.15 -8.79
CA VAL A 170 16.23 2.10 -9.04
C VAL A 170 15.36 1.92 -7.81
N GLY A 171 14.08 1.68 -8.03
CA GLY A 171 13.16 1.25 -6.98
C GLY A 171 12.17 0.26 -7.53
N CYS A 172 12.01 -0.87 -6.85
CA CYS A 172 11.19 -1.98 -7.32
C CYS A 172 10.13 -2.39 -6.29
N ALA A 173 9.07 -3.03 -6.76
CA ALA A 173 8.08 -3.67 -5.92
C ALA A 173 7.50 -4.90 -6.62
N VAL A 174 7.12 -5.91 -5.84
CA VAL A 174 6.35 -7.05 -6.33
C VAL A 174 4.97 -7.03 -5.68
N THR A 175 3.92 -7.25 -6.48
CA THR A 175 2.53 -7.24 -6.02
C THR A 175 1.86 -8.59 -6.38
N PRO A 176 1.25 -9.29 -5.41
CA PRO A 176 0.40 -10.43 -5.70
C PRO A 176 -0.89 -9.97 -6.36
N CYS A 177 -1.25 -10.61 -7.45
CA CYS A 177 -2.43 -10.30 -8.25
C CYS A 177 -3.26 -11.57 -8.47
N ALA A 178 -4.57 -11.48 -8.22
CA ALA A 178 -5.47 -12.61 -8.47
C ALA A 178 -5.40 -13.06 -9.94
N LYS A 179 -5.26 -12.11 -10.86
CA LYS A 179 -5.09 -12.34 -12.29
C LYS A 179 -4.39 -11.14 -12.95
N VAL A 180 -3.48 -11.42 -13.88
CA VAL A 180 -2.91 -10.44 -14.82
C VAL A 180 -2.89 -11.08 -16.21
N GLY A 181 -3.63 -10.51 -17.17
CA GLY A 181 -3.81 -11.13 -18.48
C GLY A 181 -4.39 -12.55 -18.36
N ALA A 182 -3.68 -13.56 -18.85
CA ALA A 182 -4.08 -14.97 -18.75
C ALA A 182 -3.56 -15.68 -17.48
N ILE A 183 -2.68 -15.06 -16.70
CA ILE A 183 -2.00 -15.68 -15.55
C ILE A 183 -2.85 -15.46 -14.30
N THR A 184 -3.23 -16.56 -13.62
CA THR A 184 -3.91 -16.53 -12.31
C THR A 184 -2.89 -16.70 -11.19
N TYR A 185 -3.17 -16.11 -10.02
CA TYR A 185 -2.22 -16.05 -8.90
C TYR A 185 -0.85 -15.55 -9.36
N ALA A 186 -0.85 -14.39 -10.01
CA ALA A 186 0.31 -13.79 -10.65
C ALA A 186 1.11 -12.97 -9.64
N ALA A 187 2.44 -12.98 -9.76
CA ALA A 187 3.29 -11.93 -9.23
C ALA A 187 3.57 -10.91 -10.33
N LEU A 188 3.26 -9.65 -10.06
CA LEU A 188 3.62 -8.52 -10.91
C LEU A 188 4.80 -7.79 -10.28
N PHE A 189 5.97 -7.90 -10.88
CA PHE A 189 7.20 -7.26 -10.42
C PHE A 189 7.56 -6.08 -11.31
N ILE A 190 7.78 -4.92 -10.71
CA ILE A 190 8.01 -3.68 -11.42
C ILE A 190 9.25 -3.02 -10.83
N CYS A 191 10.17 -2.58 -11.69
CA CYS A 191 11.29 -1.73 -11.31
C CYS A 191 11.19 -0.42 -12.09
N ASN A 192 11.22 0.71 -11.36
CA ASN A 192 11.33 2.03 -11.95
C ASN A 192 12.78 2.55 -11.86
N TYR A 193 13.23 3.24 -12.90
CA TYR A 193 14.61 3.71 -13.07
C TYR A 193 14.65 5.23 -13.24
N ALA A 194 15.59 5.90 -12.58
CA ALA A 194 15.77 7.34 -12.74
C ALA A 194 17.22 7.76 -12.97
N PRO A 195 17.45 8.67 -13.93
CA PRO A 195 16.57 8.98 -15.07
C PRO A 195 16.25 7.72 -15.90
N GLY A 196 15.11 7.70 -16.58
CA GLY A 196 14.72 6.62 -17.47
C GLY A 196 15.54 6.55 -18.76
N GLY A 197 15.51 5.38 -19.39
CA GLY A 197 16.08 5.17 -20.72
C GLY A 197 15.20 5.78 -21.80
N THR A 198 15.79 6.58 -22.71
CA THR A 198 15.05 7.12 -23.86
C THR A 198 14.89 6.08 -24.97
N LEU A 199 15.71 5.03 -24.97
CA LEU A 199 15.75 3.97 -25.99
C LEU A 199 15.99 4.49 -27.43
N THR A 200 16.53 5.70 -27.57
CA THR A 200 16.81 6.37 -28.86
C THR A 200 18.27 6.30 -29.28
N ARG A 201 19.10 5.65 -28.47
CA ARG A 201 20.52 5.44 -28.69
C ARG A 201 20.96 4.16 -27.98
N ARG A 202 22.16 3.69 -28.31
CA ARG A 202 22.88 2.69 -27.53
C ARG A 202 22.82 2.99 -26.02
N PRO A 203 22.62 1.98 -25.18
CA PRO A 203 22.40 2.19 -23.74
C PRO A 203 23.63 2.74 -23.02
N TYR A 204 24.83 2.48 -23.53
CA TYR A 204 26.10 2.95 -22.97
C TYR A 204 27.13 3.06 -24.10
N GLN A 205 28.31 3.61 -23.79
CA GLN A 205 29.44 3.71 -24.72
C GLN A 205 30.44 2.56 -24.50
N ALA A 206 30.86 1.88 -25.56
CA ALA A 206 31.80 0.77 -25.48
C ALA A 206 33.26 1.23 -25.29
N GLY A 207 34.04 0.50 -24.49
CA GLY A 207 35.46 0.72 -24.27
C GLY A 207 35.93 0.20 -22.91
N GLN A 208 37.10 0.66 -22.44
CA GLN A 208 37.59 0.27 -21.11
C GLN A 208 36.65 0.83 -20.02
N PHE A 209 36.19 -0.04 -19.13
CA PHE A 209 35.31 0.36 -18.02
C PHE A 209 35.88 1.55 -17.26
N CYS A 210 34.99 2.42 -16.80
CA CYS A 210 35.31 3.65 -16.07
C CYS A 210 36.22 4.67 -16.79
N SER A 211 36.60 4.48 -18.06
CA SER A 211 37.46 5.43 -18.78
C SER A 211 36.79 6.76 -19.12
N ARG A 212 35.46 6.86 -18.96
CA ARG A 212 34.68 8.11 -19.10
C ARG A 212 33.83 8.43 -17.88
N CYS A 213 34.25 8.00 -16.68
CA CYS A 213 33.74 8.61 -15.45
C CYS A 213 34.24 10.07 -15.33
N THR A 214 33.53 10.91 -14.59
CA THR A 214 33.98 12.26 -14.26
C THR A 214 35.13 12.22 -13.25
N ASN A 215 35.87 13.33 -13.10
CA ASN A 215 37.00 13.41 -12.16
C ASN A 215 36.59 13.24 -10.68
N GLU A 216 35.32 13.48 -10.37
CA GLU A 216 34.74 13.34 -9.02
C GLU A 216 34.21 11.92 -8.76
N GLU A 217 34.15 11.09 -9.80
CA GLU A 217 33.68 9.72 -9.73
C GLU A 217 34.81 8.72 -9.43
N LYS A 218 34.47 7.65 -8.71
CA LYS A 218 35.34 6.50 -8.45
C LYS A 218 34.85 5.30 -9.24
N CYS A 219 35.78 4.50 -9.74
CA CYS A 219 35.44 3.21 -10.35
C CYS A 219 35.17 2.18 -9.25
N ILE A 220 33.93 1.72 -9.12
CA ILE A 220 33.47 0.72 -8.15
C ILE A 220 32.83 -0.41 -8.94
N ASP A 221 33.36 -1.62 -8.84
CA ASP A 221 32.83 -2.81 -9.54
C ASP A 221 32.57 -2.57 -11.04
N PHE A 222 33.55 -1.91 -11.70
CA PHE A 222 33.51 -1.54 -13.12
C PHE A 222 32.47 -0.45 -13.50
N LEU A 223 31.90 0.23 -12.51
CA LEU A 223 30.90 1.30 -12.66
C LEU A 223 31.39 2.63 -12.10
N CYS A 224 30.90 3.74 -12.66
CA CYS A 224 31.17 5.09 -12.18
C CYS A 224 30.32 5.40 -10.94
N GLY A 225 30.91 5.39 -9.76
CA GLY A 225 30.29 5.76 -8.48
C GLY A 225 30.60 7.21 -8.08
N ASN A 226 29.64 7.90 -7.46
CA ASN A 226 29.76 9.28 -7.00
C ASN A 226 29.09 9.39 -5.61
N ALA A 227 29.83 9.89 -4.61
CA ALA A 227 29.35 9.90 -3.23
C ALA A 227 28.04 10.69 -3.03
N ASP A 228 27.92 11.86 -3.67
CA ASP A 228 26.75 12.73 -3.51
C ASP A 228 25.52 12.17 -4.22
N ARG A 229 25.72 11.62 -5.43
CA ARG A 229 24.64 11.00 -6.23
C ARG A 229 24.16 9.68 -5.63
N ASP A 230 25.09 8.88 -5.11
CA ASP A 230 24.83 7.52 -4.64
C ASP A 230 24.30 7.53 -3.20
N GLU A 231 24.28 8.68 -2.51
CA GLU A 231 23.64 8.85 -1.22
C GLU A 231 22.14 8.48 -1.27
N ALA A 232 21.66 7.82 -0.21
CA ALA A 232 20.26 7.45 -0.08
C ALA A 232 19.41 8.68 0.23
N ALA A 233 18.54 9.07 -0.70
CA ALA A 233 17.59 10.15 -0.49
C ALA A 233 16.43 9.69 0.40
N TYR A 234 16.06 10.52 1.38
CA TYR A 234 14.96 10.22 2.31
C TYR A 234 13.68 10.96 1.94
N TYR A 235 12.65 10.23 1.51
CA TYR A 235 11.35 10.77 1.12
C TYR A 235 10.24 10.36 2.09
N GLN A 236 10.26 10.89 3.32
CA GLN A 236 9.36 10.44 4.41
C GLN A 236 7.86 10.45 4.03
N PHE A 237 7.41 11.49 3.33
CA PHE A 237 5.98 11.74 3.08
C PHE A 237 5.58 11.62 1.62
N TRP A 238 6.49 11.15 0.76
CA TRP A 238 6.22 11.10 -0.66
C TRP A 238 5.52 9.79 -1.04
N TYR A 239 4.40 9.94 -1.76
CA TYR A 239 3.63 8.88 -2.40
C TYR A 239 3.07 9.43 -3.71
N PRO A 240 2.92 8.61 -4.76
CA PRO A 240 2.33 9.06 -6.01
C PRO A 240 0.94 9.65 -5.77
N PRO A 241 0.63 10.86 -6.28
CA PRO A 241 -0.63 11.54 -5.98
C PRO A 241 -1.86 10.77 -6.48
N TRP A 242 -1.69 9.94 -7.50
CA TRP A 242 -2.69 9.07 -8.13
C TRP A 242 -2.82 7.67 -7.49
N GLU A 243 -2.06 7.37 -6.42
CA GLU A 243 -2.21 6.09 -5.70
C GLU A 243 -3.55 6.04 -4.95
N THR A 244 -4.37 5.01 -5.22
CA THR A 244 -5.67 4.80 -4.60
C THR A 244 -5.84 3.36 -4.06
N PRO A 245 -6.28 3.18 -2.80
CA PRO A 245 -6.45 4.20 -1.77
C PRO A 245 -5.08 4.79 -1.38
N ARG A 246 -5.04 6.09 -1.10
CA ARG A 246 -3.81 6.76 -0.68
C ARG A 246 -3.32 6.17 0.65
N PRO A 247 -2.04 5.79 0.77
CA PRO A 247 -1.49 5.36 2.04
C PRO A 247 -1.67 6.43 3.11
N LEU A 248 -2.12 6.02 4.29
CA LEU A 248 -2.24 6.93 5.44
C LEU A 248 -0.85 7.25 5.97
N VAL A 249 -0.32 8.41 5.59
CA VAL A 249 0.95 8.91 6.10
C VAL A 249 0.67 9.85 7.27
N CYS A 250 0.97 9.38 8.47
CA CYS A 250 0.70 10.13 9.69
C CYS A 250 2.00 10.81 10.15
N ASN A 251 2.04 12.14 10.17
CA ASN A 251 3.14 12.87 10.78
C ASN A 251 3.03 12.81 12.33
N ARG A 252 4.04 13.33 13.05
CA ARG A 252 4.04 13.32 14.53
C ARG A 252 2.78 13.98 15.14
N LEU A 253 2.28 15.05 14.51
CA LEU A 253 1.08 15.75 14.95
C LEU A 253 -0.18 14.87 14.76
N CYS A 254 -0.29 14.18 13.63
CA CYS A 254 -1.36 13.23 13.35
C CYS A 254 -1.34 12.08 14.38
N PHE A 255 -0.18 11.51 14.70
CA PHE A 255 -0.07 10.47 15.74
C PHE A 255 -0.48 10.98 17.11
N PHE A 256 -0.06 12.20 17.46
CA PHE A 256 -0.48 12.85 18.69
C PHE A 256 -2.00 13.06 18.73
N VAL A 257 -2.61 13.53 17.64
CA VAL A 257 -4.07 13.71 17.56
C VAL A 257 -4.81 12.37 17.67
N LEU A 258 -4.34 11.32 16.99
CA LEU A 258 -4.92 9.97 17.10
C LEU A 258 -4.82 9.44 18.52
N PHE A 259 -3.66 9.59 19.16
CA PHE A 259 -3.45 9.22 20.55
C PHE A 259 -4.40 9.97 21.49
N MET A 260 -4.51 11.29 21.34
CA MET A 260 -5.42 12.11 22.15
C MET A 260 -6.88 11.73 21.96
N ARG A 261 -7.30 11.40 20.72
CA ARG A 261 -8.66 10.90 20.44
C ARG A 261 -8.92 9.55 21.11
N LEU A 262 -7.98 8.61 21.02
CA LEU A 262 -8.09 7.31 21.67
C LEU A 262 -8.08 7.43 23.20
N ALA A 263 -7.25 8.31 23.75
CA ALA A 263 -7.21 8.60 25.18
C ALA A 263 -8.52 9.23 25.67
N SER A 264 -9.08 10.17 24.90
CA SER A 264 -10.38 10.78 25.21
C SER A 264 -11.52 9.75 25.17
N LEU A 265 -11.54 8.87 24.17
CA LEU A 265 -12.51 7.77 24.09
C LEU A 265 -12.37 6.82 25.30
N GLY A 266 -11.15 6.45 25.66
CA GLY A 266 -10.87 5.65 26.86
C GLY A 266 -11.36 6.33 28.14
N LEU A 267 -11.12 7.65 28.28
CA LEU A 267 -11.60 8.43 29.41
C LEU A 267 -13.13 8.46 29.48
N CYS A 268 -13.82 8.67 28.35
CA CYS A 268 -15.28 8.63 28.29
C CYS A 268 -15.83 7.27 28.75
N VAL A 269 -15.24 6.16 28.29
CA VAL A 269 -15.64 4.81 28.71
C VAL A 269 -15.43 4.61 30.21
N ILE A 270 -14.29 5.05 30.76
CA ILE A 270 -14.02 4.98 32.20
C ILE A 270 -15.04 5.79 32.99
N ILE A 271 -15.36 7.01 32.56
CA ILE A 271 -16.38 7.86 33.21
C ILE A 271 -17.74 7.18 33.20
N VAL A 272 -18.18 6.63 32.05
CA VAL A 272 -19.44 5.89 31.94
C VAL A 272 -19.45 4.68 32.88
N MET A 273 -18.37 3.90 32.95
CA MET A 273 -18.27 2.77 33.87
C MET A 273 -18.33 3.20 35.34
N ILE A 274 -17.69 4.30 35.71
CA ILE A 274 -17.75 4.86 37.07
C ILE A 274 -19.19 5.28 37.40
N ILE A 275 -19.86 5.99 36.48
CA ILE A 275 -21.25 6.43 36.66
C ILE A 275 -22.17 5.20 36.81
N GLN A 276 -22.06 4.20 35.94
CA GLN A 276 -22.86 2.97 36.00
C GLN A 276 -22.64 2.20 37.31
N ASN A 277 -21.40 2.12 37.80
CA ASN A 277 -21.09 1.46 39.06
C ASN A 277 -21.60 2.24 40.29
N ARG A 278 -21.62 3.57 40.22
CA ARG A 278 -22.09 4.44 41.32
C ARG A 278 -23.61 4.61 41.33
N PHE A 279 -24.24 4.53 40.16
CA PHE A 279 -25.67 4.77 39.95
C PHE A 279 -26.29 3.62 39.13
N PRO A 280 -26.39 2.40 39.68
CA PRO A 280 -26.89 1.23 38.95
C PRO A 280 -28.37 1.32 38.53
N VAL A 281 -29.13 2.28 39.08
CA VAL A 281 -30.60 2.42 38.90
C VAL A 281 -30.97 3.40 37.76
N VAL A 282 -30.02 4.17 37.22
CA VAL A 282 -30.30 5.24 36.24
C VAL A 282 -30.69 4.71 34.84
N LEU A 283 -30.44 3.43 34.54
CA LEU A 283 -30.87 2.79 33.28
C LEU A 283 -32.07 1.85 33.43
N THR A 284 -32.70 1.80 34.60
CA THR A 284 -33.88 0.96 34.88
C THR A 284 -35.21 1.74 34.91
N GLU A 285 -35.24 2.97 34.40
CA GLU A 285 -36.54 3.60 34.12
C GLU A 285 -37.13 2.99 32.85
N SER A 286 -38.07 2.05 33.05
CA SER A 286 -38.99 1.57 32.03
C SER A 286 -39.65 2.76 31.32
N PRO A 287 -39.94 2.66 30.01
CA PRO A 287 -40.71 3.70 29.34
C PRO A 287 -42.07 3.81 30.05
N MET A 288 -42.38 4.99 30.59
CA MET A 288 -43.74 5.31 31.00
C MET A 288 -44.60 5.30 29.74
N ILE A 289 -45.26 4.16 29.51
CA ILE A 289 -46.39 4.03 28.60
C ILE A 289 -47.48 4.93 29.18
N MET A 290 -47.68 6.09 28.55
CA MET A 290 -48.83 6.94 28.80
C MET A 290 -50.05 6.28 28.16
N SER A 291 -50.74 5.45 28.94
CA SER A 291 -52.04 4.88 28.57
C SER A 291 -53.09 5.99 28.54
N VAL A 292 -53.50 6.39 27.33
CA VAL A 292 -54.80 7.05 27.12
C VAL A 292 -55.73 5.98 26.60
N GLU A 293 -56.57 5.43 27.49
CA GLU A 293 -57.67 4.56 27.12
C GLU A 293 -58.93 5.38 26.80
N GLU A 294 -59.46 5.06 25.63
CA GLU A 294 -60.86 5.01 25.20
C GLU A 294 -61.71 6.28 25.05
N GLY A 295 -62.17 6.46 23.80
CA GLY A 295 -63.57 6.79 23.58
C GLY A 295 -63.94 7.32 22.19
N VAL A 296 -64.60 6.46 21.41
CA VAL A 296 -65.71 6.76 20.47
C VAL A 296 -65.38 6.92 18.97
N ASN A 297 -65.79 5.88 18.23
CA ASN A 297 -66.11 5.84 16.80
C ASN A 297 -67.08 6.97 16.40
N THR A 298 -66.89 7.55 15.22
CA THR A 298 -67.88 7.47 14.13
C THR A 298 -67.26 7.95 12.81
N GLU A 299 -67.52 7.17 11.77
CA GLU A 299 -67.42 7.50 10.36
C GLU A 299 -68.13 8.83 10.08
N ASP A 300 -67.58 9.66 9.19
CA ASP A 300 -68.41 10.36 8.20
C ASP A 300 -67.56 10.82 7.00
N GLU A 301 -68.02 10.37 5.86
CA GLU A 301 -67.59 10.58 4.49
C GLU A 301 -68.31 11.84 3.96
N ILE A 302 -67.59 12.88 3.53
CA ILE A 302 -68.15 13.93 2.67
C ILE A 302 -67.14 14.31 1.57
N VAL A 303 -67.61 14.17 0.34
CA VAL A 303 -66.98 14.48 -0.95
C VAL A 303 -67.61 15.79 -1.48
N VAL A 304 -66.89 16.47 -2.40
CA VAL A 304 -67.29 17.56 -3.33
C VAL A 304 -67.34 18.96 -2.64
N GLU A 305 -66.65 20.02 -3.09
CA GLU A 305 -66.64 20.63 -4.42
C GLU A 305 -65.34 21.36 -4.84
N GLU A 306 -65.29 21.54 -6.16
CA GLU A 306 -64.33 22.17 -7.06
C GLU A 306 -63.93 23.62 -6.73
N GLY A 307 -62.77 24.01 -7.27
CA GLY A 307 -62.30 25.39 -7.35
C GLY A 307 -61.00 25.45 -8.15
N GLU A 308 -61.12 25.36 -9.47
CA GLU A 308 -60.06 25.73 -10.42
C GLU A 308 -59.79 27.24 -10.31
N GLU A 309 -58.51 27.63 -10.25
CA GLU A 309 -58.04 28.91 -10.79
C GLU A 309 -56.58 28.73 -11.25
N GLU A 310 -56.41 28.62 -12.56
CA GLU A 310 -55.15 28.85 -13.27
C GLU A 310 -54.80 30.35 -13.23
N ILE A 311 -53.58 30.70 -12.84
CA ILE A 311 -52.90 31.90 -13.35
C ILE A 311 -51.47 31.55 -13.75
N GLN A 312 -51.19 31.82 -15.01
CA GLN A 312 -49.93 31.73 -15.74
C GLN A 312 -49.28 33.12 -15.75
N GLU A 313 -47.97 33.21 -15.51
CA GLU A 313 -47.03 34.27 -15.91
C GLU A 313 -45.63 33.63 -15.72
N GLU A 314 -44.87 33.23 -16.77
CA GLU A 314 -43.96 34.05 -17.61
C GLU A 314 -43.14 35.04 -16.76
N GLU A 315 -41.81 35.17 -16.76
CA GLU A 315 -40.72 35.06 -17.74
C GLU A 315 -39.41 35.19 -16.91
N ASP A 316 -38.38 34.35 -17.10
CA ASP A 316 -37.12 34.60 -17.82
C ASP A 316 -35.94 35.29 -17.07
N GLU A 317 -34.78 34.66 -17.31
CA GLU A 317 -33.39 35.17 -17.36
C GLU A 317 -32.72 35.83 -16.14
N GLN A 318 -31.81 35.09 -15.47
CA GLN A 318 -30.34 35.17 -15.70
C GLN A 318 -29.56 34.05 -15.01
#